data_AF-A0A1D3RDJ3-F1
#
_entry.id   AF-A0A1D3RDJ3-F1
#
_cell.length_a   1.000
_cell.length_b   1.000
_cell.length_c   1.000
_cell.angle_alpha   90.00
_cell.angle_beta   90.00
_cell.angle_gamma   90.00
#
_symmetry.space_group_name_H-M   'P 1'
#
loop_
_entity.id
_entity.type
_entity.pdbx_description
1 polymer ?
#
loop_
_entity_poly.entity_id
_entity_poly.type
_entity_poly.pdbx_seq_one_letter_code
_entity_poly.pdbx_strand_id
1 'polypeptide(L)'
;MNEILNENGTIICKNIPINTTRFEITEIFSKYGPLLGEGIYFGKKQSNVFYIKYVHFKDAIKAYESLKNKSECEHDFKVSFSKSDEIKYKAIKGNKKAIEQLKIIYKKKELIGISDTLKNDIINEINEQNIELLRKKKREKEMERKKDKSFILNLLTKIDEPKENEKDNKLKEELKNYLNLNCLCSYHLDENNKFDNDLIPTFPN
;
A
#
# COMPACT_ATOMS: atom_id res chain seq x y z
N MET A 1 10.07 22.16 31.16
CA MET A 1 10.89 23.15 30.42
C MET A 1 11.86 22.48 29.44
N ASN A 2 12.55 21.40 29.83
CA ASN A 2 13.48 20.68 28.95
C ASN A 2 12.84 20.11 27.68
N GLU A 3 11.59 19.65 27.77
CA GLU A 3 10.85 19.15 26.59
C GLU A 3 10.67 20.23 25.52
N ILE A 4 10.35 21.47 25.91
CA ILE A 4 10.16 22.61 25.00
C ILE A 4 11.44 22.93 24.23
N LEU A 5 12.61 22.74 24.86
CA LEU A 5 13.91 22.97 24.25
C LEU A 5 14.29 21.90 23.21
N ASN A 6 13.77 20.68 23.39
CA ASN A 6 14.00 19.54 22.49
C ASN A 6 12.99 19.48 21.34
N GLU A 7 11.87 20.22 21.43
CA GLU A 7 10.94 20.37 20.32
C GLU A 7 11.56 21.13 19.14
N ASN A 8 10.95 20.96 17.96
CA ASN A 8 11.32 21.72 16.77
C ASN A 8 11.09 23.23 16.96
N GLY A 9 11.99 24.03 16.38
CA GLY A 9 11.93 25.49 16.41
C GLY A 9 11.92 26.09 15.01
N THR A 10 11.05 27.07 14.76
CA THR A 10 10.99 27.77 13.47
C THR A 10 11.33 29.26 13.63
N ILE A 11 12.35 29.68 12.90
CA ILE A 11 12.75 31.07 12.77
C ILE A 11 12.26 31.60 11.43
N ILE A 12 11.73 32.82 11.45
CA ILE A 12 11.32 33.60 10.29
C ILE A 12 12.36 34.68 10.09
N CYS A 13 13.06 34.60 8.97
CA CYS A 13 14.03 35.59 8.57
C CYS A 13 13.44 36.41 7.41
N LYS A 14 13.58 37.73 7.50
CA LYS A 14 13.13 38.68 6.47
C LYS A 14 14.32 39.48 5.97
N ASN A 15 14.14 40.12 4.82
CA ASN A 15 15.11 41.03 4.21
C ASN A 15 16.36 40.29 3.66
N ILE A 16 16.14 39.20 2.93
CA ILE A 16 17.20 38.53 2.18
C ILE A 16 17.52 39.34 0.90
N PRO A 17 18.80 39.52 0.54
CA PRO A 17 19.18 39.95 -0.80
C PRO A 17 18.64 38.99 -1.87
N ILE A 18 18.11 39.54 -2.97
CA ILE A 18 17.45 38.79 -4.05
C ILE A 18 18.32 37.67 -4.65
N ASN A 19 19.65 37.80 -4.55
CA ASN A 19 20.59 36.85 -5.14
C ASN A 19 21.08 35.75 -4.17
N THR A 20 20.63 35.75 -2.92
CA THR A 20 21.14 34.79 -1.91
C THR A 20 20.63 33.39 -2.21
N THR A 21 21.53 32.43 -2.32
CA THR A 21 21.15 31.04 -2.62
C THR A 21 20.71 30.27 -1.37
N ARG A 22 19.93 29.20 -1.56
CA ARG A 22 19.59 28.27 -0.47
C ARG A 22 20.84 27.72 0.23
N PHE A 23 21.90 27.48 -0.53
CA PHE A 23 23.15 26.92 -0.04
C PHE A 23 23.87 27.88 0.92
N GLU A 24 24.02 29.15 0.55
CA GLU A 24 24.62 30.18 1.42
C GLU A 24 23.84 30.33 2.74
N ILE A 25 22.51 30.38 2.66
CA ILE A 25 21.66 30.44 3.84
C ILE A 25 21.87 29.18 4.69
N THR A 26 21.89 28.00 4.08
CA THR A 26 22.14 26.74 4.80
C THR A 26 23.46 26.79 5.54
N GLU A 27 24.52 27.28 4.91
CA GLU A 27 25.85 27.37 5.51
C GLU A 27 25.88 28.33 6.71
N ILE A 28 25.19 29.47 6.63
CA ILE A 28 25.08 30.43 7.74
C ILE A 28 24.35 29.80 8.93
N PHE A 29 23.21 29.15 8.69
CA PHE A 29 22.33 28.67 9.76
C PHE A 29 22.74 27.30 10.32
N SER A 30 23.43 26.47 9.55
CA SER A 30 23.95 25.17 10.01
C SER A 30 25.02 25.31 11.10
N LYS A 31 25.65 26.48 11.24
CA LYS A 31 26.62 26.77 12.31
C LYS A 31 26.01 26.74 13.72
N TYR A 32 24.70 26.95 13.83
CA TYR A 32 24.02 27.04 15.11
C TYR A 32 23.40 25.72 15.57
N GLY A 33 23.15 24.79 14.64
CA GLY A 33 22.64 23.46 14.95
C GLY A 33 22.03 22.73 13.74
N PRO A 34 21.58 21.47 13.93
CA PRO A 34 20.98 20.66 12.88
C PRO A 34 19.64 21.24 12.41
N LEU A 35 19.52 21.42 11.09
CA LEU A 35 18.29 21.80 10.40
C LEU A 35 17.40 20.57 10.17
N LEU A 36 16.08 20.76 10.21
CA LEU A 36 15.11 19.66 10.06
C LEU A 36 14.90 19.32 8.57
N GLY A 37 15.67 18.35 8.04
CA GLY A 37 15.58 17.90 6.66
C GLY A 37 15.88 19.03 5.66
N GLU A 38 14.98 19.28 4.71
CA GLU A 38 14.97 20.51 3.90
C GLU A 38 14.49 21.72 4.72
N GLY A 39 15.04 21.94 5.92
CA GLY A 39 14.51 22.86 6.94
C GLY A 39 14.45 24.33 6.54
N ILE A 40 14.77 24.70 5.30
CA ILE A 40 14.63 26.04 4.74
C ILE A 40 13.43 26.05 3.79
N TYR A 41 12.52 27.00 4.00
CA TYR A 41 11.39 27.22 3.12
C TYR A 41 11.37 28.67 2.69
N PHE A 42 11.45 28.92 1.39
CA PHE A 42 11.24 30.26 0.85
C PHE A 42 9.74 30.57 0.86
N GLY A 43 9.40 31.82 1.17
CA GLY A 43 8.03 32.31 1.07
C GLY A 43 7.53 32.36 -0.37
N LYS A 44 6.44 33.09 -0.60
CA LYS A 44 5.91 33.32 -1.95
C LYS A 44 7.00 33.96 -2.84
N LYS A 45 6.90 33.76 -4.17
CA LYS A 45 7.89 34.18 -5.19
C LYS A 45 8.32 35.67 -5.17
N GLN A 46 7.68 36.53 -4.38
CA GLN A 46 8.03 37.95 -4.21
C GLN A 46 8.25 38.38 -2.75
N SER A 47 8.11 37.46 -1.79
CA SER A 47 8.36 37.76 -0.39
C SER A 47 9.82 37.50 -0.07
N ASN A 48 10.55 38.53 0.37
CA ASN A 48 11.91 38.43 0.91
C ASN A 48 11.91 37.80 2.31
N VAL A 49 11.16 36.70 2.47
CA VAL A 49 10.92 36.01 3.74
C VAL A 49 11.20 34.53 3.52
N PHE A 50 11.91 33.94 4.47
CA PHE A 50 12.17 32.52 4.52
C PHE A 50 12.03 32.01 5.94
N TYR A 51 11.77 30.72 6.04
CA TYR A 51 11.52 30.01 7.27
C TYR A 51 12.60 28.97 7.46
N ILE A 52 13.19 28.93 8.64
CA ILE A 52 14.27 28.02 9.00
C ILE A 52 13.80 27.19 10.17
N LYS A 53 13.82 25.89 9.98
CA LYS A 53 13.33 24.92 10.94
C LYS A 53 14.50 24.11 11.48
N TYR A 54 14.72 24.21 12.78
CA TYR A 54 15.70 23.43 13.52
C TYR A 54 15.04 22.19 14.12
N VAL A 55 15.85 21.14 14.28
CA VAL A 55 15.47 19.93 15.03
C VAL A 55 15.21 20.28 16.49
N HIS A 56 16.03 21.17 17.06
CA HIS A 56 15.89 21.58 18.46
C HIS A 56 15.66 23.08 18.59
N PHE A 57 14.76 23.45 19.50
CA PHE A 57 14.44 24.84 19.80
C PHE A 57 15.62 25.56 20.47
N LYS A 58 16.46 24.83 21.21
CA LYS A 58 17.71 25.36 21.78
C LYS A 58 18.63 25.98 20.73
N ASP A 59 18.75 25.33 19.57
CA ASP A 59 19.62 25.79 18.49
C ASP A 59 19.00 26.99 17.76
N ALA A 60 17.67 26.99 17.64
CA ALA A 60 16.94 28.15 17.14
C ALA A 60 17.10 29.39 18.03
N ILE A 61 17.13 29.22 19.36
CA ILE A 61 17.41 30.33 20.30
C ILE A 61 18.82 30.87 20.09
N LYS A 62 19.83 29.99 20.00
CA LYS A 62 21.21 30.40 19.73
C LYS A 62 21.33 31.20 18.44
N ALA A 63 20.72 30.71 17.35
CA ALA A 63 20.71 31.41 16.07
C ALA A 63 20.03 32.79 16.18
N TYR A 64 18.87 32.85 16.84
CA TYR A 64 18.12 34.09 17.04
C TYR A 64 18.93 35.14 17.83
N GLU A 65 19.52 34.75 18.97
CA GLU A 65 20.30 35.67 19.81
C GLU A 65 21.59 36.13 19.09
N SER A 66 22.22 35.25 18.30
CA SER A 66 23.44 35.58 17.55
C SER A 66 23.18 36.50 16.37
N LEU A 67 22.07 36.30 15.64
CA LEU A 67 21.74 37.09 14.45
C LEU A 67 21.04 38.40 14.79
N LYS A 68 20.33 38.49 15.91
CA LYS A 68 19.69 39.73 16.36
C LYS A 68 20.70 40.80 16.77
N ASN A 69 21.84 40.39 17.32
CA ASN A 69 22.85 41.29 17.87
C ASN A 69 24.00 41.60 16.91
N LYS A 70 24.08 40.94 15.75
CA LYS A 70 25.16 41.17 14.78
C LYS A 70 24.85 42.36 13.89
N SER A 71 25.52 43.48 14.18
CA SER A 71 25.78 44.57 13.23
C SER A 71 26.78 44.20 12.13
N GLU A 72 27.40 43.01 12.22
CA GLU A 72 28.52 42.55 11.37
C GLU A 72 28.12 41.45 10.38
N CYS A 73 26.85 41.04 10.34
CA CYS A 73 26.42 40.19 9.24
C CYS A 73 26.38 41.04 7.98
N GLU A 74 27.11 40.61 6.94
CA GLU A 74 27.11 41.21 5.60
C GLU A 74 25.69 41.34 4.97
N HIS A 75 24.70 40.72 5.62
CA HIS A 75 23.30 40.67 5.23
C HIS A 75 22.42 41.17 6.38
N ASP A 76 21.58 42.17 6.11
CA ASP A 76 20.62 42.78 7.04
C ASP A 76 19.40 41.87 7.32
N PHE A 77 19.63 40.68 7.87
CA PHE A 77 18.54 39.75 8.18
C PHE A 77 17.71 40.24 9.38
N LYS A 78 16.43 40.50 9.14
CA LYS A 78 15.48 40.71 10.23
C LYS A 78 14.94 39.37 10.71
N VAL A 79 15.47 38.90 11.83
CA VAL A 79 15.14 37.60 12.42
C VAL A 79 14.01 37.72 13.43
N SER A 80 13.03 36.81 13.36
CA SER A 80 11.87 36.72 14.25
C SER A 80 11.47 35.26 14.47
N PHE A 81 10.77 34.94 15.55
CA PHE A 81 10.21 33.60 15.74
C PHE A 81 8.83 33.49 15.10
N SER A 82 8.39 32.25 14.81
CA SER A 82 6.97 31.97 14.54
C SER A 82 6.10 32.38 15.73
N LYS A 83 4.81 32.68 15.51
CA LYS A 83 3.88 33.07 16.60
C LYS A 83 3.86 32.05 17.74
N SER A 84 3.90 30.75 17.42
CA SER A 84 3.97 29.68 18.42
C SER A 84 5.28 29.69 19.19
N ASP A 85 6.39 29.86 18.48
CA ASP A 85 7.73 29.74 19.01
C ASP A 85 8.15 31.01 19.76
N GLU A 86 7.57 32.16 19.44
CA GLU A 86 7.73 33.40 20.19
C GLU A 86 7.12 33.28 21.59
N ILE A 87 5.96 32.62 21.71
CA ILE A 87 5.35 32.32 23.02
C ILE A 87 6.26 31.39 23.82
N LYS A 88 6.82 30.34 23.18
CA LYS A 88 7.80 29.45 23.82
C LYS A 88 9.02 30.22 24.31
N TYR A 89 9.60 31.06 23.46
CA TYR A 89 10.76 31.89 23.82
C TYR A 89 10.47 32.82 24.99
N LYS A 90 9.34 33.55 24.96
CA LYS A 90 8.91 34.43 26.05
C LYS A 90 8.66 33.66 27.36
N ALA A 91 8.11 32.44 27.27
CA ALA A 91 7.91 31.58 28.42
C ALA A 91 9.25 31.14 29.04
N ILE A 92 10.24 30.79 28.21
CA ILE A 92 11.61 30.42 28.67
C ILE A 92 12.31 31.62 29.31
N LYS A 93 12.13 32.85 28.78
CA LYS A 93 12.64 34.08 29.41
C LYS A 93 11.90 34.48 30.70
N GLY A 94 10.89 33.72 31.14
CA GLY A 94 10.20 33.92 32.43
C GLY A 94 8.96 34.81 32.40
N ASN A 95 8.39 35.10 31.22
CA ASN A 95 7.18 35.90 31.13
C ASN A 95 5.94 35.12 31.60
N LYS A 96 5.33 35.53 32.71
CA LYS A 96 4.15 34.87 33.33
C LYS A 96 2.98 34.69 32.36
N LYS A 97 2.65 35.72 31.56
CA LYS A 97 1.54 35.66 30.59
C LYS A 97 1.81 34.62 29.50
N ALA A 98 3.06 34.56 29.02
CA ALA A 98 3.44 33.59 28.00
C ALA A 98 3.42 32.15 28.54
N ILE A 99 3.82 31.94 29.79
CA ILE A 99 3.76 30.61 30.44
C ILE A 99 2.32 30.12 30.53
N GLU A 100 1.38 30.99 30.89
CA GLU A 100 -0.04 30.64 30.99
C GLU A 100 -0.65 30.31 29.63
N GLN A 101 -0.38 31.15 28.62
CA GLN A 101 -0.79 30.88 27.24
C GLN A 101 -0.22 29.56 26.73
N LEU A 102 1.05 29.28 27.03
CA LEU A 102 1.71 28.05 26.64
C LEU A 102 1.03 26.83 27.28
N LYS A 103 0.70 26.87 28.58
CA LYS A 103 -0.06 25.81 29.26
C LYS A 103 -1.42 25.55 28.58
N ILE A 104 -2.15 26.59 28.21
CA ILE A 104 -3.43 26.46 27.51
C ILE A 104 -3.24 25.78 26.14
N ILE A 105 -2.19 26.15 25.40
CA ILE A 105 -1.86 25.55 24.09
C ILE A 105 -1.54 24.06 24.23
N TYR A 106 -0.72 23.66 25.22
CA TYR A 106 -0.39 22.25 25.43
C TYR A 106 -1.61 21.43 25.87
N LYS A 107 -2.43 21.95 26.80
CA LYS A 107 -3.67 21.28 27.20
C LYS A 107 -4.63 21.10 26.02
N LYS A 108 -4.74 22.10 25.14
CA LYS A 108 -5.55 22.01 23.92
C LYS A 108 -5.00 20.96 22.95
N LYS A 109 -3.68 20.87 22.78
CA LYS A 109 -3.04 19.85 21.94
C LYS A 109 -3.29 18.43 22.45
N GLU A 110 -3.21 18.21 23.76
CA GLU A 110 -3.52 16.91 24.37
C GLU A 110 -4.97 16.48 24.07
N LEU A 111 -5.93 17.40 24.24
CA LEU A 111 -7.33 17.14 23.92
C LEU A 111 -7.56 16.81 22.44
N ILE A 112 -6.87 17.50 21.54
CA ILE A 112 -6.93 17.20 20.10
C ILE A 112 -6.35 15.82 19.81
N GLY A 113 -5.20 15.48 20.40
CA GLY A 113 -4.59 14.16 20.26
C GLY A 113 -5.51 13.03 20.69
N ILE A 114 -6.18 13.18 21.85
CA ILE A 114 -7.16 12.21 22.35
C ILE A 114 -8.36 12.10 21.39
N SER A 115 -8.84 13.22 20.84
CA SER A 115 -9.94 13.18 19.87
C SER A 115 -9.55 12.45 18.59
N ASP A 116 -8.32 12.62 18.12
CA ASP A 116 -7.86 12.00 16.88
C ASP A 116 -7.59 10.49 17.06
N THR A 117 -7.10 10.07 18.24
CA THR A 117 -6.99 8.64 18.56
C THR A 117 -8.37 7.98 18.60
N LEU A 118 -9.35 8.57 19.29
CA LEU A 118 -10.71 8.05 19.30
C LEU A 118 -11.32 7.95 17.89
N LYS A 119 -11.10 8.95 17.04
CA LYS A 119 -11.57 8.90 15.65
C LYS A 119 -10.93 7.74 14.88
N ASN A 120 -9.64 7.54 15.03
CA ASN A 120 -8.93 6.46 14.36
C ASN A 120 -9.41 5.09 14.85
N ASP A 121 -9.66 4.94 16.14
CA ASP A 121 -10.19 3.70 16.72
C ASP A 121 -11.58 3.39 16.16
N ILE A 122 -12.47 4.40 16.08
CA ILE A 122 -13.80 4.25 15.47
C ILE A 122 -13.69 3.87 13.99
N ILE A 123 -12.80 4.50 13.23
CA ILE A 123 -12.58 4.19 11.81
C ILE A 123 -12.10 2.74 11.64
N ASN A 124 -11.16 2.31 12.49
CA ASN A 124 -10.64 0.95 12.46
C ASN A 124 -11.73 -0.08 12.77
N GLU A 125 -12.56 0.17 13.79
CA GLU A 125 -13.69 -0.69 14.15
C GLU A 125 -14.70 -0.82 12.99
N ILE A 126 -15.06 0.29 12.34
CA ILE A 126 -15.94 0.29 11.15
C ILE A 126 -15.32 -0.53 10.00
N ASN A 127 -14.02 -0.38 9.78
CA ASN A 127 -13.31 -1.12 8.73
C ASN A 127 -13.30 -2.63 9.01
N GLU A 128 -13.09 -3.04 10.26
CA GLU A 128 -13.14 -4.44 10.67
C GLU A 128 -14.54 -5.04 10.46
N GLN A 129 -15.59 -4.33 10.90
CA GLN A 129 -16.98 -4.74 10.70
C GLN A 129 -17.31 -4.91 9.21
N ASN A 130 -16.84 -3.99 8.36
CA ASN A 130 -17.04 -4.08 6.91
C ASN A 130 -16.32 -5.29 6.28
N ILE A 131 -15.10 -5.59 6.72
CA ILE A 131 -14.35 -6.77 6.27
C ILE A 131 -15.07 -8.05 6.67
N GLU A 132 -15.59 -8.12 7.90
CA GLU A 132 -16.33 -9.29 8.37
C GLU A 132 -17.62 -9.51 7.59
N LEU A 133 -18.37 -8.44 7.32
CA LEU A 133 -19.58 -8.47 6.49
C LEU A 133 -19.26 -9.00 5.08
N LEU A 134 -18.17 -8.55 4.47
CA LEU A 134 -17.72 -9.03 3.16
C LEU A 134 -17.37 -10.53 3.20
N ARG A 135 -16.69 -11.00 4.25
CA ARG A 135 -16.38 -12.43 4.44
C ARG A 135 -17.65 -13.26 4.60
N LYS A 136 -18.67 -12.75 5.31
CA LYS A 136 -19.96 -13.43 5.47
C LYS A 136 -20.71 -13.55 4.14
N LYS A 137 -20.81 -12.46 3.38
CA LYS A 137 -21.41 -12.46 2.02
C LYS A 137 -20.71 -13.42 1.05
N LYS A 138 -19.37 -13.52 1.12
CA LYS A 138 -18.61 -14.49 0.30
C LYS A 138 -18.96 -15.94 0.66
N ARG A 139 -19.02 -16.27 1.95
CA ARG A 139 -19.41 -17.60 2.44
C ARG A 139 -20.84 -17.98 2.02
N GLU A 140 -21.78 -17.05 2.13
CA GLU A 140 -23.17 -17.24 1.70
C GLU A 140 -23.25 -17.56 0.20
N LYS A 141 -22.59 -16.77 -0.67
CA LYS A 141 -22.52 -17.04 -2.11
C LYS A 141 -21.89 -18.38 -2.45
N GLU A 142 -20.89 -18.81 -1.70
CA GLU A 142 -20.23 -20.09 -1.92
C GLU A 142 -21.14 -21.28 -1.54
N MET A 143 -21.89 -21.15 -0.44
CA MET A 143 -22.88 -22.13 -0.02
C MET A 143 -24.03 -22.25 -1.03
N GLU A 144 -24.49 -21.12 -1.58
CA GLU A 144 -25.53 -21.08 -2.62
C GLU A 144 -25.07 -21.82 -3.89
N ARG A 145 -23.85 -21.52 -4.38
CA ARG A 145 -23.25 -22.25 -5.51
C ARG A 145 -23.10 -23.75 -5.26
N LYS A 146 -22.78 -24.18 -4.04
CA LYS A 146 -22.68 -25.61 -3.69
C LYS A 146 -24.05 -26.28 -3.73
N LYS A 147 -25.10 -25.60 -3.26
CA LYS A 147 -26.49 -26.08 -3.36
C LYS A 147 -26.91 -26.21 -4.82
N ASP A 148 -26.63 -25.21 -5.65
CA ASP A 148 -26.96 -25.25 -7.09
C ASP A 148 -26.25 -26.40 -7.81
N LYS A 149 -24.95 -26.60 -7.54
CA LYS A 149 -24.20 -27.75 -8.07
C LYS A 149 -24.79 -29.09 -7.64
N SER A 150 -25.16 -29.21 -6.36
CA SER A 150 -25.77 -30.44 -5.83
C SER A 150 -27.15 -30.71 -6.45
N PHE A 151 -27.92 -29.65 -6.73
CA PHE A 151 -29.21 -29.73 -7.39
C PHE A 151 -29.06 -30.18 -8.85
N ILE A 152 -28.11 -29.59 -9.59
CA ILE A 152 -27.80 -29.97 -10.97
C ILE A 152 -27.30 -31.42 -11.04
N LEU A 153 -26.42 -31.84 -10.13
CA LEU A 153 -25.92 -33.21 -10.08
C LEU A 153 -27.06 -34.22 -9.85
N ASN A 154 -27.97 -33.91 -8.92
CA ASN A 154 -29.12 -34.75 -8.63
C ASN A 154 -30.11 -34.84 -9.82
N LEU A 155 -30.22 -33.78 -10.63
CA LEU A 155 -30.99 -33.84 -11.88
C LEU A 155 -30.33 -34.76 -12.92
N LEU A 156 -29.00 -34.69 -13.07
CA LEU A 156 -28.26 -35.53 -14.02
C LEU A 156 -28.29 -37.02 -13.66
N THR A 157 -28.24 -37.36 -12.37
CA THR A 157 -28.29 -38.76 -11.91
C THR A 157 -29.69 -39.38 -11.95
N LYS A 158 -30.74 -38.58 -12.17
CA LYS A 158 -32.13 -39.05 -12.33
C LYS A 158 -32.50 -39.34 -13.78
N ILE A 159 -31.56 -39.24 -14.71
CA ILE A 159 -31.75 -39.71 -16.08
C ILE A 159 -31.60 -41.23 -15.99
N ASP A 160 -32.73 -41.94 -15.99
CA ASP A 160 -32.78 -43.40 -16.07
C ASP A 160 -31.89 -43.88 -17.23
N GLU A 161 -30.95 -44.79 -16.92
CA GLU A 161 -30.20 -45.50 -17.95
C GLU A 161 -31.20 -46.14 -18.93
N PRO A 162 -31.04 -45.97 -20.26
CA PRO A 162 -31.88 -46.69 -21.20
C PRO A 162 -31.64 -48.17 -20.96
N LYS A 163 -32.68 -48.90 -20.55
CA LYS A 163 -32.65 -50.36 -20.40
C LYS A 163 -32.07 -50.95 -21.68
N GLU A 164 -30.86 -51.51 -21.61
CA GLU A 164 -30.24 -52.21 -22.74
C GLU A 164 -31.23 -53.29 -23.20
N ASN A 165 -31.70 -53.18 -24.45
CA ASN A 165 -32.62 -54.15 -25.01
C ASN A 165 -31.84 -55.43 -25.35
N GLU A 166 -32.45 -56.59 -25.13
CA GLU A 166 -31.89 -57.93 -25.37
C GLU A 166 -31.28 -58.11 -26.78
N LYS A 167 -31.74 -57.32 -27.76
CA LYS A 167 -31.21 -57.26 -29.13
C LYS A 167 -29.80 -56.66 -29.22
N ASP A 168 -29.47 -55.67 -28.39
CA ASP A 168 -28.16 -55.00 -28.42
C ASP A 168 -27.06 -55.91 -27.86
N ASN A 169 -27.40 -56.76 -26.88
CA ASN A 169 -26.49 -57.77 -26.35
C ASN A 169 -26.20 -58.88 -27.36
N LYS A 170 -27.22 -59.29 -28.13
CA LYS A 170 -27.06 -60.28 -29.20
C LYS A 170 -26.16 -59.77 -30.32
N LEU A 171 -26.29 -58.50 -30.70
CA LEU A 171 -25.45 -57.87 -31.72
C LEU A 171 -23.99 -57.72 -31.24
N LYS A 172 -23.76 -57.40 -29.95
CA LYS A 172 -22.41 -57.36 -29.35
C LYS A 172 -21.73 -58.73 -29.36
N GLU A 173 -22.47 -59.81 -29.09
CA GLU A 173 -21.94 -61.18 -29.17
C GLU A 173 -21.58 -61.59 -30.59
N GLU A 174 -22.43 -61.29 -31.58
CA GLU A 174 -22.15 -61.58 -32.99
C GLU A 174 -20.90 -60.83 -33.48
N LEU A 175 -20.76 -59.54 -33.16
CA LEU A 175 -19.56 -58.76 -33.48
C LEU A 175 -18.28 -59.33 -32.86
N LYS A 176 -18.38 -59.83 -31.63
CA LYS A 176 -17.25 -60.46 -30.93
C LYS A 176 -16.82 -61.77 -31.61
N ASN A 177 -17.76 -62.54 -32.13
CA ASN A 177 -17.47 -63.75 -32.91
C ASN A 177 -16.84 -63.43 -34.27
N TYR A 178 -17.31 -62.40 -34.98
CA TYR A 178 -16.71 -61.97 -36.26
C TYR A 178 -15.26 -61.50 -36.11
N LEU A 179 -14.97 -60.74 -35.04
CA LEU A 179 -13.60 -60.32 -34.74
C LEU A 179 -12.68 -61.51 -34.41
N ASN A 180 -13.19 -62.53 -33.73
CA ASN A 180 -12.40 -63.71 -33.37
C ASN A 180 -12.08 -64.61 -34.58
N LEU A 181 -12.99 -64.69 -35.55
CA LEU A 181 -12.79 -65.45 -36.79
C LEU A 181 -11.77 -64.79 -37.73
N ASN A 182 -11.70 -63.45 -37.76
CA ASN A 182 -10.71 -62.72 -38.56
C ASN A 182 -9.27 -62.85 -38.02
N CYS A 183 -9.07 -63.26 -36.76
CA CYS A 183 -7.75 -63.48 -36.16
C CYS A 183 -7.10 -64.81 -36.57
N LEU A 184 -7.78 -65.69 -37.31
CA LEU A 184 -7.26 -66.98 -37.75
C LEU A 184 -6.69 -66.97 -39.19
N CYS A 185 -6.84 -65.87 -39.92
CA CYS A 185 -6.23 -65.71 -41.24
C CYS A 185 -4.76 -65.30 -41.10
N SER A 186 -3.84 -66.22 -41.35
CA SER A 186 -2.41 -65.90 -41.47
C SER A 186 -2.09 -65.49 -42.90
N TYR A 187 -1.51 -64.29 -43.06
CA TYR A 187 -1.01 -63.82 -44.35
C TYR A 187 0.48 -64.15 -44.45
N HIS A 188 0.85 -65.02 -45.39
CA HIS A 188 2.25 -65.18 -45.79
C HIS A 188 2.57 -64.19 -46.90
N LEU A 189 3.57 -63.33 -46.67
CA LEU A 189 4.15 -62.47 -47.71
C LEU A 189 5.08 -63.32 -48.58
N ASP A 190 4.73 -63.49 -49.84
CA ASP A 190 5.59 -64.09 -50.85
C ASP A 190 6.53 -62.99 -51.41
N GLU A 191 7.81 -63.04 -51.06
CA GLU A 191 8.79 -61.97 -51.36
C GLU A 191 9.18 -61.86 -52.85
N ASN A 192 8.61 -62.68 -53.74
CA ASN A 192 9.00 -62.75 -55.15
C ASN A 192 8.03 -62.09 -56.15
N ASN A 193 6.95 -61.44 -55.72
CA ASN A 193 6.01 -60.79 -56.66
C ASN A 193 5.97 -59.26 -56.47
N LYS A 194 6.65 -58.53 -57.35
CA LYS A 194 6.91 -57.08 -57.20
C LYS A 194 5.80 -56.17 -57.72
N PHE A 195 4.72 -56.71 -58.28
CA PHE A 195 3.57 -55.96 -58.76
C PHE A 195 2.36 -56.90 -58.75
N ASP A 196 1.62 -56.94 -57.64
CA ASP A 196 0.16 -57.15 -57.55
C ASP A 196 -0.22 -57.42 -56.08
N ASN A 197 -0.97 -56.50 -55.47
CA ASN A 197 -1.38 -56.50 -54.06
C ASN A 197 -2.69 -57.28 -53.83
N ASP A 198 -2.86 -58.43 -54.49
CA ASP A 198 -4.03 -59.27 -54.26
C ASP A 198 -3.67 -60.38 -53.26
N LEU A 199 -4.01 -60.15 -52.00
CA LEU A 199 -3.95 -61.17 -50.93
C LEU A 199 -4.95 -62.27 -51.27
N ILE A 200 -4.48 -63.43 -51.72
CA ILE A 200 -5.33 -64.61 -51.94
C ILE A 200 -5.48 -65.36 -50.60
N PRO A 201 -6.68 -65.42 -50.00
CA PRO A 201 -6.89 -66.22 -48.80
C PRO A 201 -6.92 -67.71 -49.16
N THR A 202 -6.00 -68.49 -48.60
CA THR A 202 -6.04 -69.96 -48.64
C THR A 202 -6.64 -70.51 -47.35
N PHE A 203 -7.68 -71.32 -47.46
CA PHE A 203 -8.24 -72.06 -46.34
C PHE A 203 -7.46 -73.37 -46.12
N PRO A 204 -7.18 -73.78 -44.87
CA PRO A 204 -6.62 -75.09 -44.59
C PRO A 204 -7.64 -76.20 -44.91
N ASN A 205 -7.15 -77.34 -45.41
CA ASN A 205 -7.94 -78.57 -45.53
C ASN A 205 -8.29 -79.17 -44.15
#